data_AF-A0A370VYJ5-F1
#
_entry.id   AF-A0A370VYJ5-F1
#
_cell.length_a   1.000
_cell.length_b   1.000
_cell.length_c   1.000
_cell.angle_alpha   90.00
_cell.angle_beta   90.00
_cell.angle_gamma   90.00
#
_symmetry.space_group_name_H-M   'P 1'
#
loop_
_entity.id
_entity.type
_entity.pdbx_description
1 polymer ?
#
loop_
_entity_poly.entity_id
_entity_poly.type
_entity_poly.pdbx_seq_one_letter_code
_entity_poly.pdbx_strand_id
1 'polypeptide(L)'
;MTAEPTPAASTTAHAVAVDTAAPGLAAIEHLVHRIDEALTGLLTEDGAEGYVLSTHVARDPAARFAAVVSWRGGPEPEQVTARLLTALPELTTVDGALVTEAALASGAHAAAEEALRRSAGRLARYPGRTAVERRTTPAAAVAASCLDAVKGLVGVPLTPDAVLDATGFARPTWGDGRCTLLVQQGTGGVLVPFEVRDQIACCSSH
;
A
#
# COMPACT_ATOMS: atom_id res chain seq x y z
N MET A 1 37.88 20.82 -15.90
CA MET A 1 37.29 19.60 -15.31
C MET A 1 35.81 19.90 -15.15
N THR A 2 35.04 19.67 -16.23
CA THR A 2 33.62 20.04 -16.30
C THR A 2 32.85 18.88 -15.68
N ALA A 3 32.11 19.15 -14.59
CA ALA A 3 31.24 18.15 -13.99
C ALA A 3 30.17 17.75 -15.01
N GLU A 4 30.09 16.44 -15.28
CA GLU A 4 29.05 15.86 -16.12
C GLU A 4 27.68 16.10 -15.45
N PRO A 5 26.66 16.58 -16.18
CA PRO A 5 25.36 16.82 -15.58
C PRO A 5 24.79 15.48 -15.09
N THR A 6 24.50 15.40 -13.79
CA THR A 6 23.77 14.27 -13.21
C THR A 6 22.49 14.07 -14.02
N PRO A 7 22.25 12.88 -14.61
CA PRO A 7 21.05 12.64 -15.38
C PRO A 7 19.83 12.92 -14.50
N ALA A 8 18.83 13.61 -15.07
CA ALA A 8 17.57 13.83 -14.37
C ALA A 8 16.98 12.47 -13.97
N ALA A 9 16.69 12.29 -12.69
CA ALA A 9 16.06 11.07 -12.20
C ALA A 9 14.76 10.82 -13.00
N SER A 10 14.61 9.61 -13.54
CA SER A 10 13.41 9.21 -14.26
C SER A 10 12.19 9.40 -13.34
N THR A 11 11.12 10.00 -13.86
CA THR A 11 9.87 10.20 -13.11
C THR A 11 8.79 9.18 -13.48
N THR A 12 9.14 8.18 -14.29
CA THR A 12 8.21 7.15 -14.76
C THR A 12 7.67 6.37 -13.58
N ALA A 13 6.34 6.16 -13.57
CA ALA A 13 5.70 5.33 -12.57
C ALA A 13 5.70 3.87 -13.02
N HIS A 14 6.11 2.98 -12.13
CA HIS A 14 6.15 1.54 -12.35
C HIS A 14 5.22 0.85 -11.37
N ALA A 15 4.70 -0.31 -11.77
CA ALA A 15 3.95 -1.19 -10.89
C ALA A 15 4.17 -2.66 -11.25
N VAL A 16 4.29 -3.50 -10.23
CA VAL A 16 4.29 -4.97 -10.35
C VAL A 16 3.20 -5.51 -9.45
N ALA A 17 2.26 -6.24 -10.04
CA ALA A 17 1.20 -6.94 -9.30
C ALA A 17 1.62 -8.37 -8.98
N VAL A 18 1.27 -8.81 -7.77
CA VAL A 18 1.49 -10.15 -7.24
C VAL A 18 0.14 -10.72 -6.78
N ASP A 19 -0.27 -11.84 -7.37
CA ASP A 19 -1.53 -12.51 -7.04
C ASP A 19 -1.29 -14.01 -6.77
N THR A 20 -1.38 -14.38 -5.50
CA THR A 20 -1.25 -15.78 -5.03
C THR A 20 -2.61 -16.41 -4.72
N ALA A 21 -3.68 -15.88 -5.30
CA ALA A 21 -5.07 -16.22 -4.98
C ALA A 21 -5.46 -16.00 -3.50
N ALA A 22 -4.99 -14.93 -2.86
CA ALA A 22 -5.19 -14.69 -1.43
C ALA A 22 -6.71 -14.53 -1.09
N PRO A 23 -7.30 -15.43 -0.28
CA PRO A 23 -8.77 -15.48 -0.09
C PRO A 23 -9.29 -14.49 0.95
N GLY A 24 -8.42 -13.80 1.69
CA GLY A 24 -8.81 -12.96 2.82
C GLY A 24 -7.67 -12.09 3.35
N LEU A 25 -8.00 -11.23 4.33
CA LEU A 25 -7.10 -10.22 4.89
C LEU A 25 -5.82 -10.81 5.48
N ALA A 26 -5.91 -11.88 6.28
CA ALA A 26 -4.73 -12.51 6.86
C ALA A 26 -3.76 -13.06 5.79
N ALA A 27 -4.30 -13.67 4.72
CA ALA A 27 -3.48 -14.21 3.64
C ALA A 27 -2.78 -13.10 2.85
N ILE A 28 -3.47 -12.00 2.55
CA ILE A 28 -2.87 -10.88 1.83
C ILE A 28 -1.88 -10.11 2.71
N GLU A 29 -2.09 -10.01 4.02
CA GLU A 29 -1.12 -9.40 4.94
C GLU A 29 0.17 -10.21 5.05
N HIS A 30 0.06 -11.54 5.07
CA HIS A 30 1.23 -12.41 5.00
C HIS A 30 1.98 -12.23 3.67
N LEU A 31 1.26 -12.15 2.55
CA LEU A 31 1.88 -11.87 1.24
C LEU A 31 2.58 -10.50 1.23
N VAL A 32 1.93 -9.47 1.76
CA VAL A 32 2.50 -8.12 1.90
C VAL A 32 3.81 -8.16 2.69
N HIS A 33 3.84 -8.88 3.81
CA HIS A 33 5.05 -8.99 4.63
C HIS A 33 6.21 -9.64 3.86
N ARG A 34 5.94 -10.73 3.13
CA ARG A 34 6.97 -11.41 2.31
C ARG A 34 7.49 -10.52 1.17
N ILE A 35 6.60 -9.77 0.51
CA ILE A 35 6.97 -8.83 -0.56
C ILE A 35 7.86 -7.72 -0.01
N ASP A 36 7.45 -7.10 1.09
CA ASP A 36 8.19 -6.03 1.75
C ASP A 36 9.58 -6.47 2.23
N GLU A 37 9.67 -7.64 2.85
CA GLU A 37 10.94 -8.25 3.23
C GLU A 37 11.83 -8.50 1.99
N ALA A 38 11.29 -9.05 0.91
CA ALA A 38 12.03 -9.32 -0.31
C ALA A 38 12.61 -8.06 -0.96
N LEU A 39 11.89 -6.94 -0.88
CA LEU A 39 12.25 -5.66 -1.50
C LEU A 39 13.12 -4.77 -0.61
N THR A 40 13.36 -5.19 0.64
CA THR A 40 14.24 -4.46 1.55
C THR A 40 15.62 -4.24 0.93
N GLY A 41 16.07 -2.98 0.95
CA GLY A 41 17.34 -2.54 0.38
C GLY A 41 17.37 -2.39 -1.15
N LEU A 42 16.29 -2.77 -1.86
CA LEU A 42 16.15 -2.52 -3.30
C LEU A 42 15.35 -1.24 -3.58
N LEU A 43 14.24 -1.05 -2.86
CA LEU A 43 13.40 0.14 -2.92
C LEU A 43 13.51 0.90 -1.60
N THR A 44 13.53 2.23 -1.67
CA THR A 44 13.51 3.09 -0.48
C THR A 44 12.07 3.31 -0.03
N GLU A 45 11.82 3.30 1.29
CA GLU A 45 10.47 3.55 1.84
C GLU A 45 10.08 5.03 1.75
N ASP A 46 11.01 5.95 1.99
CA ASP A 46 10.77 7.39 2.07
C ASP A 46 11.39 8.17 0.89
N GLY A 47 10.90 9.40 0.69
CA GLY A 47 11.40 10.33 -0.33
C GLY A 47 10.58 10.33 -1.63
N ALA A 48 11.06 11.07 -2.64
CA ALA A 48 10.36 11.24 -3.92
C ALA A 48 10.23 9.93 -4.73
N GLU A 49 11.09 8.95 -4.44
CA GLU A 49 11.14 7.61 -5.04
C GLU A 49 10.59 6.53 -4.09
N GLY A 50 10.01 6.95 -2.95
CA GLY A 50 9.44 6.05 -1.95
C GLY A 50 8.37 5.14 -2.55
N TYR A 51 8.48 3.83 -2.37
CA TYR A 51 7.54 2.86 -2.94
C TYR A 51 6.28 2.70 -2.10
N VAL A 52 5.22 2.24 -2.75
CA VAL A 52 3.93 1.92 -2.13
C VAL A 52 3.64 0.44 -2.36
N LEU A 53 3.38 -0.28 -1.28
CA LEU A 53 2.79 -1.62 -1.32
C LEU A 53 1.32 -1.49 -0.96
N SER A 54 0.43 -1.80 -1.90
CA SER A 54 -1.01 -1.66 -1.74
C SER A 54 -1.72 -2.98 -2.04
N THR A 55 -2.86 -3.18 -1.40
CA THR A 55 -3.70 -4.36 -1.63
C THR A 55 -4.98 -3.97 -2.35
N HIS A 56 -5.37 -4.75 -3.34
CA HIS A 56 -6.50 -4.52 -4.22
C HIS A 56 -7.44 -5.71 -4.21
N VAL A 57 -8.71 -5.47 -4.51
CA VAL A 57 -9.70 -6.55 -4.69
C VAL A 57 -9.74 -6.91 -6.18
N ALA A 58 -9.12 -8.03 -6.53
CA ALA A 58 -9.28 -8.62 -7.86
C ALA A 58 -10.63 -9.36 -7.93
N ARG A 59 -11.38 -9.17 -9.00
CA ARG A 59 -12.74 -9.74 -9.15
C ARG A 59 -12.83 -10.86 -10.19
N ASP A 60 -11.77 -11.03 -10.99
CA ASP A 60 -11.71 -11.99 -12.10
C ASP A 60 -10.53 -12.96 -11.89
N PRO A 61 -10.73 -14.29 -11.99
CA PRO A 61 -12.00 -15.00 -12.19
C PRO A 61 -12.96 -15.01 -10.99
N ALA A 62 -12.45 -14.71 -9.79
CA ALA A 62 -13.24 -14.65 -8.57
C ALA A 62 -12.67 -13.62 -7.60
N ALA A 63 -13.52 -13.14 -6.68
CA ALA A 63 -13.16 -12.14 -5.68
C ALA A 63 -12.04 -12.65 -4.74
N ARG A 64 -10.95 -11.90 -4.69
CA ARG A 64 -9.76 -12.18 -3.88
C ARG A 64 -8.89 -10.93 -3.75
N PHE A 65 -7.76 -11.06 -3.08
CA PHE A 65 -6.82 -9.96 -2.92
C PHE A 65 -5.55 -10.16 -3.75
N ALA A 66 -5.12 -9.08 -4.40
CA ALA A 66 -3.80 -8.96 -5.05
C ALA A 66 -2.98 -7.87 -4.36
N ALA A 67 -1.66 -8.05 -4.30
CA ALA A 67 -0.73 -7.04 -3.82
C ALA A 67 -0.10 -6.32 -5.02
N VAL A 68 0.12 -5.02 -4.90
CA VAL A 68 0.77 -4.22 -5.95
C VAL A 68 1.86 -3.37 -5.31
N VAL A 69 3.08 -3.55 -5.83
CA VAL A 69 4.23 -2.70 -5.55
C VAL A 69 4.25 -1.63 -6.62
N SER A 70 4.25 -0.36 -6.23
CA SER A 70 4.36 0.78 -7.17
C SER A 70 5.39 1.78 -6.70
N TRP A 71 6.16 2.36 -7.63
CA TRP A 71 7.23 3.31 -7.33
C TRP A 71 7.45 4.26 -8.51
N ARG A 72 8.32 5.25 -8.34
CA ARG A 72 8.72 6.17 -9.42
C ARG A 72 10.23 6.16 -9.58
N GLY A 73 10.67 6.24 -10.83
CA GLY A 73 12.09 6.20 -11.18
C GLY A 73 12.66 4.78 -11.08
N GLY A 74 13.95 4.69 -10.77
CA GLY A 74 14.62 3.41 -10.63
C GLY A 74 14.20 2.66 -9.35
N PRO A 75 14.49 1.35 -9.25
CA PRO A 75 15.06 0.48 -10.27
C PRO A 75 14.05 0.11 -11.37
N GLU A 76 14.54 -0.47 -12.47
CA GLU A 76 13.70 -0.98 -13.55
C GLU A 76 12.80 -2.15 -13.07
N PRO A 77 11.57 -2.29 -13.59
CA PRO A 77 10.62 -3.34 -13.18
C PRO A 77 11.19 -4.75 -13.18
N GLU A 78 12.08 -5.07 -14.12
CA GLU A 78 12.71 -6.39 -14.24
C GLU A 78 13.53 -6.76 -13.01
N GLN A 79 14.17 -5.77 -12.35
CA GLN A 79 14.95 -6.00 -11.13
C GLN A 79 14.04 -6.33 -9.95
N VAL A 80 12.92 -5.60 -9.83
CA VAL A 80 11.88 -5.86 -8.82
C VAL A 80 11.26 -7.23 -9.05
N THR A 81 10.89 -7.56 -10.28
CA THR A 81 10.36 -8.87 -10.66
C THR A 81 11.33 -10.00 -10.35
N ALA A 82 12.60 -9.89 -10.72
CA ALA A 82 13.60 -10.91 -10.44
C ALA A 82 13.79 -11.14 -8.92
N ARG A 83 13.77 -10.06 -8.13
CA ARG A 83 13.84 -10.14 -6.67
C ARG A 83 12.63 -10.86 -6.10
N LEU A 84 11.43 -10.53 -6.56
CA LEU A 84 10.19 -11.16 -6.09
C LEU A 84 10.12 -12.63 -6.47
N LEU A 85 10.47 -13.01 -7.70
CA LEU A 85 10.52 -14.41 -8.13
C LEU A 85 11.54 -15.24 -7.33
N THR A 86 12.64 -14.63 -6.88
CA THR A 86 13.62 -15.30 -6.01
C THR A 86 13.04 -15.58 -4.62
N ALA A 87 12.30 -14.62 -4.05
CA ALA A 87 11.73 -14.74 -2.71
C ALA A 87 10.43 -15.57 -2.68
N LEU A 88 9.70 -15.60 -3.79
CA LEU A 88 8.39 -16.22 -3.95
C LEU A 88 8.43 -17.20 -5.14
N PRO A 89 9.11 -18.36 -4.99
CA PRO A 89 9.36 -19.29 -6.08
C PRO A 89 8.09 -19.97 -6.62
N GLU A 90 6.95 -19.83 -5.93
CA GLU A 90 5.64 -20.27 -6.40
C GLU A 90 5.06 -19.40 -7.54
N LEU A 91 5.65 -18.23 -7.80
CA LEU A 91 5.18 -17.29 -8.80
C LEU A 91 5.78 -17.56 -10.18
N THR A 92 4.98 -17.25 -11.21
CA THR A 92 5.44 -17.15 -12.59
C THR A 92 5.04 -15.79 -13.17
N THR A 93 5.72 -15.35 -14.23
CA THR A 93 5.38 -14.11 -14.94
C THR A 93 4.39 -14.39 -16.05
N VAL A 94 3.29 -13.63 -16.07
CA VAL A 94 2.30 -13.63 -17.16
C VAL A 94 2.02 -12.18 -17.53
N ASP A 95 2.51 -11.76 -18.71
CA ASP A 95 2.38 -10.40 -19.23
C ASP A 95 2.75 -9.30 -18.21
N GLY A 96 3.83 -9.52 -17.46
CA GLY A 96 4.36 -8.57 -16.46
C GLY A 96 3.70 -8.67 -15.06
N ALA A 97 2.62 -9.43 -14.89
CA ALA A 97 2.08 -9.76 -13.57
C ALA A 97 2.78 -11.02 -13.01
N LEU A 98 2.94 -11.09 -11.69
CA LEU A 98 3.46 -12.26 -10.99
C LEU A 98 2.30 -13.03 -10.35
N VAL A 99 2.08 -14.26 -10.80
CA VAL A 99 0.90 -15.05 -10.41
C VAL A 99 1.26 -16.49 -10.12
N THR A 100 0.52 -17.14 -9.23
CA THR A 100 0.64 -18.60 -9.02
C THR A 100 -0.05 -19.40 -10.13
N GLU A 101 -1.07 -18.83 -10.77
CA GLU A 101 -1.80 -19.44 -11.88
C GLU A 101 -2.09 -18.39 -12.96
N ALA A 102 -1.95 -18.77 -14.23
CA ALA A 102 -2.11 -17.84 -15.36
C ALA A 102 -3.50 -17.19 -15.42
N ALA A 103 -4.55 -17.88 -14.95
CA ALA A 103 -5.90 -17.36 -14.89
C ALA A 103 -6.04 -16.13 -13.96
N LEU A 104 -5.09 -15.90 -13.05
CA LEU A 104 -5.13 -14.78 -12.11
C LEU A 104 -4.62 -13.47 -12.74
N ALA A 105 -3.92 -13.54 -13.87
CA ALA A 105 -3.20 -12.42 -14.46
C ALA A 105 -4.11 -11.22 -14.73
N SER A 106 -5.27 -11.42 -15.37
CA SER A 106 -6.26 -10.38 -15.66
C SER A 106 -6.63 -9.53 -14.42
N GLY A 107 -6.91 -10.18 -13.29
CA GLY A 107 -7.20 -9.49 -12.03
C GLY A 107 -5.99 -8.74 -11.46
N ALA A 108 -4.79 -9.30 -11.60
CA ALA A 108 -3.54 -8.67 -11.18
C ALA A 108 -3.22 -7.43 -12.04
N HIS A 109 -3.44 -7.48 -13.35
CA HIS A 109 -3.28 -6.34 -14.26
C HIS A 109 -4.23 -5.20 -13.90
N ALA A 110 -5.51 -5.51 -13.67
CA ALA A 110 -6.49 -4.51 -13.24
C ALA A 110 -6.06 -3.82 -11.93
N ALA A 111 -5.54 -4.59 -10.97
CA ALA A 111 -4.99 -4.04 -9.72
C ALA A 111 -3.76 -3.13 -9.97
N ALA A 112 -2.83 -3.52 -10.85
CA ALA A 112 -1.69 -2.70 -11.22
C ALA A 112 -2.11 -1.35 -11.82
N GLU A 113 -3.10 -1.36 -12.72
CA GLU A 113 -3.63 -0.13 -13.31
C GLU A 113 -4.30 0.78 -12.27
N GLU A 114 -5.08 0.20 -11.34
CA GLU A 114 -5.68 0.95 -10.24
C GLU A 114 -4.63 1.64 -9.38
N ALA A 115 -3.52 0.96 -9.08
CA ALA A 115 -2.42 1.50 -8.31
C ALA A 115 -1.71 2.64 -9.06
N LEU A 116 -1.40 2.44 -10.35
CA LEU A 116 -0.77 3.45 -11.21
C LEU A 116 -1.63 4.71 -11.32
N ARG A 117 -2.96 4.55 -11.46
CA ARG A 117 -3.93 5.64 -11.50
C ARG A 117 -4.30 6.18 -10.12
N ARG A 118 -3.87 5.53 -9.04
CA ARG A 118 -4.30 5.78 -7.65
C ARG A 118 -5.83 5.87 -7.53
N SER A 119 -6.56 5.05 -8.29
CA SER A 119 -8.01 5.03 -8.30
C SER A 119 -8.60 4.15 -7.20
N ALA A 120 -7.83 3.17 -6.73
CA ALA A 120 -8.18 2.28 -5.62
C ALA A 120 -6.91 1.70 -5.00
N GLY A 121 -7.05 1.03 -3.86
CA GLY A 121 -5.97 0.28 -3.19
C GLY A 121 -5.82 0.67 -1.71
N ARG A 122 -5.58 -0.31 -0.83
CA ARG A 122 -5.30 -0.07 0.59
C ARG A 122 -3.80 -0.20 0.86
N LEU A 123 -3.16 0.87 1.27
CA LEU A 123 -1.71 0.94 1.44
C LEU A 123 -1.29 0.19 2.70
N ALA A 124 -0.33 -0.71 2.57
CA ALA A 124 0.33 -1.43 3.66
C ALA A 124 1.76 -0.93 3.90
N ARG A 125 2.44 -0.48 2.82
CA ARG A 125 3.68 0.31 2.88
C ARG A 125 3.49 1.59 2.08
N TYR A 126 3.99 2.69 2.60
CA TYR A 126 3.86 4.00 1.98
C TYR A 126 4.85 5.01 2.57
N PRO A 127 5.25 6.04 1.79
CA PRO A 127 6.17 7.08 2.27
C PRO A 127 5.61 7.82 3.49
N GLY A 128 6.44 7.96 4.53
CA GLY A 128 6.10 8.61 5.80
C GLY A 128 5.29 7.74 6.76
N ARG A 129 5.18 6.42 6.52
CA ARG A 129 4.43 5.49 7.40
C ARG A 129 4.85 5.59 8.86
N THR A 130 6.14 5.70 9.17
CA THR A 130 6.65 5.80 10.54
C THR A 130 6.25 7.10 11.24
N ALA A 131 6.04 8.18 10.48
CA ALA A 131 5.52 9.44 10.99
C ALA A 131 4.01 9.39 11.25
N VAL A 132 3.28 8.51 10.55
CA VAL A 132 1.85 8.26 10.75
C VAL A 132 1.59 7.26 11.87
N GLU A 133 2.28 6.13 11.92
CA GLU A 133 2.03 5.01 12.86
C GLU A 133 2.56 5.24 14.28
N ARG A 134 2.22 6.40 14.83
CA ARG A 134 2.57 6.88 16.16
C ARG A 134 1.45 7.77 16.69
N ARG A 135 1.60 8.22 17.94
CA ARG A 135 0.78 9.32 18.45
C ARG A 135 1.23 10.65 17.83
N THR A 136 0.32 11.34 17.15
CA THR A 136 0.54 12.55 16.33
C THR A 136 -0.75 13.38 16.20
N THR A 137 -0.83 14.27 15.21
CA THR A 137 -2.06 14.97 14.80
C THR A 137 -2.37 14.73 13.32
N PRO A 138 -3.62 14.90 12.86
CA PRO A 138 -3.97 14.86 11.45
C PRO A 138 -3.09 15.77 10.57
N ALA A 139 -2.82 17.00 11.01
CA ALA A 139 -1.99 17.94 10.26
C ALA A 139 -0.55 17.44 10.11
N ALA A 140 0.06 16.95 11.19
CA ALA A 140 1.41 16.44 11.18
C ALA A 140 1.53 15.15 10.34
N ALA A 141 0.53 14.28 10.39
CA ALA A 141 0.48 13.07 9.57
C ALA A 141 0.44 13.40 8.07
N VAL A 142 -0.39 14.36 7.65
CA VAL A 142 -0.45 14.84 6.25
C VAL A 142 0.87 15.48 5.83
N ALA A 143 1.45 16.33 6.67
CA ALA A 143 2.69 17.04 6.34
C ALA A 143 3.93 16.13 6.21
N ALA A 144 3.93 14.99 6.92
CA ALA A 144 5.08 14.10 7.02
C ALA A 144 4.95 12.80 6.20
N SER A 145 3.92 12.65 5.37
CA SER A 145 3.68 11.40 4.64
C SER A 145 3.03 11.65 3.26
N CYS A 146 2.74 10.56 2.55
CA CYS A 146 2.00 10.62 1.29
C CYS A 146 0.48 10.86 1.47
N LEU A 147 -0.01 11.10 2.68
CA LEU A 147 -1.42 11.38 2.94
C LEU A 147 -1.83 12.73 2.37
N ASP A 148 -2.90 12.76 1.56
CA ASP A 148 -3.54 14.01 1.16
C ASP A 148 -4.54 14.50 2.23
N ALA A 149 -5.13 13.57 2.98
CA ALA A 149 -6.07 13.90 4.03
C ALA A 149 -6.20 12.80 5.10
N VAL A 150 -6.56 13.23 6.30
CA VAL A 150 -7.17 12.37 7.32
C VAL A 150 -8.65 12.73 7.39
N LYS A 151 -9.55 11.75 7.31
CA LYS A 151 -11.00 11.97 7.34
C LYS A 151 -11.66 11.14 8.42
N GLY A 152 -12.54 11.77 9.20
CA GLY A 152 -13.42 11.07 10.12
C GLY A 152 -14.52 10.32 9.37
N LEU A 153 -14.97 9.20 9.93
CA LEU A 153 -16.26 8.62 9.54
C LEU A 153 -17.40 9.61 9.76
N VAL A 154 -18.56 9.34 9.15
CA VAL A 154 -19.74 10.21 9.26
C VAL A 154 -20.04 10.53 10.73
N GLY A 155 -20.11 11.83 11.05
CA GLY A 155 -20.39 12.31 12.41
C GLY A 155 -19.18 12.42 13.35
N VAL A 156 -17.98 12.06 12.90
CA VAL A 156 -16.74 12.21 13.67
C VAL A 156 -16.20 13.63 13.53
N PRO A 157 -16.18 14.45 14.59
CA PRO A 157 -15.52 15.76 14.55
C PRO A 157 -14.01 15.56 14.39
N LEU A 158 -13.43 16.28 13.43
CA LEU A 158 -12.00 16.23 13.13
C LEU A 158 -11.45 17.65 13.05
N THR A 159 -10.44 17.93 13.88
CA THR A 159 -9.64 19.16 13.79
C THR A 159 -8.21 18.79 13.41
N PRO A 160 -7.47 19.70 12.73
CA PRO A 160 -6.09 19.43 12.33
C PRO A 160 -5.15 19.10 13.51
N ASP A 161 -5.46 19.61 14.70
CA ASP A 161 -4.67 19.48 15.93
C ASP A 161 -5.22 18.42 16.90
N ALA A 162 -6.29 17.71 16.54
CA ALA A 162 -6.81 16.62 17.35
C ALA A 162 -5.73 15.54 17.56
N VAL A 163 -5.78 14.87 18.72
CA VAL A 163 -4.86 13.75 18.97
C VAL A 163 -5.25 12.58 18.07
N LEU A 164 -4.32 12.17 17.21
CA LEU A 164 -4.40 10.96 16.40
C LEU A 164 -3.46 9.92 17.00
N ASP A 165 -3.99 8.79 17.43
CA ASP A 165 -3.22 7.62 17.83
C ASP A 165 -3.37 6.51 16.78
N ALA A 166 -2.40 6.45 15.88
CA ALA A 166 -2.28 5.39 14.88
C ALA A 166 -1.11 4.44 15.21
N THR A 167 -0.71 4.38 16.48
CA THR A 167 0.47 3.62 16.91
C THR A 167 0.38 2.17 16.46
N GLY A 168 1.34 1.76 15.64
CA GLY A 168 1.50 0.39 15.19
C GLY A 168 0.64 -0.02 14.00
N PHE A 169 -0.41 0.70 13.57
CA PHE A 169 -1.17 0.27 12.39
C PHE A 169 -1.97 1.41 11.77
N ALA A 170 -1.72 1.70 10.50
CA ALA A 170 -2.58 2.55 9.68
C ALA A 170 -2.63 2.04 8.24
N ARG A 171 -3.85 1.88 7.70
CA ARG A 171 -4.11 1.49 6.31
C ARG A 171 -4.82 2.61 5.55
N PRO A 172 -4.09 3.62 5.06
CA PRO A 172 -4.65 4.60 4.15
C PRO A 172 -5.15 3.95 2.86
N THR A 173 -5.94 4.69 2.11
CA THR A 173 -6.52 4.21 0.85
C THR A 173 -6.26 5.20 -0.27
N TRP A 174 -5.91 4.67 -1.44
CA TRP A 174 -6.00 5.40 -2.70
C TRP A 174 -7.47 5.45 -3.14
N GLY A 175 -7.89 6.62 -3.60
CA GLY A 175 -9.20 6.84 -4.22
C GLY A 175 -9.25 8.20 -4.89
N ASP A 176 -9.72 8.24 -6.13
CA ASP A 176 -9.80 9.47 -6.94
C ASP A 176 -8.46 10.25 -7.00
N GLY A 177 -7.34 9.53 -7.10
CA GLY A 177 -6.01 10.13 -7.15
C GLY A 177 -5.45 10.60 -5.80
N ARG A 178 -6.19 10.42 -4.69
CA ARG A 178 -5.82 10.90 -3.35
C ARG A 178 -5.57 9.77 -2.36
N CYS A 179 -4.63 9.96 -1.44
CA CYS A 179 -4.40 9.11 -0.28
C CYS A 179 -5.19 9.63 0.91
N THR A 180 -6.13 8.84 1.43
CA THR A 180 -6.88 9.21 2.63
C THR A 180 -6.74 8.16 3.71
N LEU A 181 -6.42 8.60 4.93
CA LEU A 181 -6.56 7.79 6.14
C LEU A 181 -7.94 8.04 6.78
N LEU A 182 -8.75 6.99 6.89
CA LEU A 182 -10.02 7.06 7.60
C LEU A 182 -9.83 6.81 9.09
N VAL A 183 -10.45 7.64 9.92
CA VAL A 183 -10.37 7.58 11.38
C VAL A 183 -11.76 7.60 12.03
N GLN A 184 -11.82 7.10 13.25
CA GLN A 184 -13.00 7.08 14.10
C GLN A 184 -12.67 7.60 15.51
N GLN A 185 -13.70 7.87 16.30
CA GLN A 185 -13.53 8.25 17.71
C GLN A 185 -13.15 7.02 18.54
N GLY A 186 -12.00 7.10 19.20
CA GLY A 186 -11.58 6.18 20.25
C GLY A 186 -11.90 6.72 21.65
N THR A 187 -11.36 6.04 22.66
CA THR A 187 -11.54 6.42 24.07
C THR A 187 -10.93 7.79 24.36
N GLY A 188 -11.64 8.62 25.13
CA GLY A 188 -11.13 9.92 25.59
C GLY A 188 -11.02 10.98 24.48
N GLY A 189 -11.75 10.83 23.38
CA GLY A 189 -11.76 11.80 22.27
C GLY A 189 -10.52 11.74 21.36
N VAL A 190 -9.74 10.66 21.48
CA VAL A 190 -8.58 10.39 20.60
C VAL A 190 -9.08 9.81 19.29
N LEU A 191 -8.57 10.30 18.16
CA LEU A 191 -8.82 9.71 16.85
C LEU A 191 -7.96 8.46 16.70
N VAL A 192 -8.55 7.37 16.21
CA VAL A 192 -7.84 6.14 15.87
C VAL A 192 -8.17 5.72 14.43
N PRO A 193 -7.28 5.03 13.71
CA PRO A 193 -7.60 4.45 12.41
C PRO A 193 -8.89 3.62 12.44
N PHE A 194 -9.69 3.72 11.37
CA PHE A 194 -10.90 2.93 11.25
C PHE A 194 -10.61 1.42 11.16
N GLU A 195 -9.58 1.06 10.39
CA GLU A 195 -9.12 -0.32 10.29
C GLU A 195 -8.29 -0.69 11.53
N VAL A 196 -8.58 -1.85 12.12
CA VAL A 196 -7.81 -2.45 13.20
C VAL A 196 -6.98 -3.61 12.66
N ARG A 197 -5.77 -3.77 13.19
CA ARG A 197 -4.82 -4.83 12.75
C ARG A 197 -5.43 -6.22 12.92
N ASP A 198 -5.91 -6.49 14.13
CA ASP A 198 -6.64 -7.71 14.43
C ASP A 198 -8.12 -7.36 14.36
N GLN A 199 -8.76 -7.69 13.23
CA GLN A 199 -10.21 -7.84 13.25
C GLN A 199 -10.52 -8.99 14.22
N ILE A 200 -10.80 -8.66 15.49
CA ILE A 200 -11.57 -9.57 16.34
C ILE A 200 -12.81 -9.88 15.50
N ALA A 201 -13.03 -11.16 15.20
CA ALA A 201 -14.19 -11.61 14.46
C ALA A 201 -15.45 -11.24 15.26
N CYS A 202 -15.91 -10.01 15.10
CA CYS A 202 -17.13 -9.53 15.70
C CYS A 202 -18.24 -9.86 14.72
N CYS A 203 -18.70 -11.12 14.79
CA CYS A 203 -20.04 -11.64 14.46
C CYS A 203 -19.91 -13.08 13.93
N SER A 204 -20.65 -14.11 14.35
CA SER A 204 -21.43 -14.42 15.56
C SER A 204 -22.09 -15.77 15.24
N SER A 205 -21.94 -16.75 16.11
CA SER A 205 -22.75 -17.97 16.10
C SER A 205 -24.22 -17.62 16.30
N HIS A 206 -25.04 -17.75 15.26
CA HIS A 206 -26.50 -17.79 15.35
C HIS A 206 -27.04 -18.79 14.33
#